data_AF-A0A3B5MJ66-F1
#
_entry.id   AF-A0A3B5MJ66-F1
#
_cell.length_a   1.000
_cell.length_b   1.000
_cell.length_c   1.000
_cell.angle_alpha   90.00
_cell.angle_beta   90.00
_cell.angle_gamma   90.00
#
_symmetry.space_group_name_H-M   'P 1'
#
loop_
_entity.id
_entity.type
_entity.pdbx_description
1 polymer ?
#
loop_
_entity_poly.entity_id
_entity_poly.type
_entity_poly.pdbx_seq_one_letter_code
_entity_poly.pdbx_strand_id
1 'polypeptide(L)'
;MAPGVHRLVKSAWLPLLSVLLLSEALSVRWTPGDYADTASDALRFLSDYNSTAEEVYFNLVSASWSYNSNLTEFNSRLQVELAASLVYQNFSEAWGMKAKQIFSKEVLKSLSEKDRRLIAGVKFLGSANLPQAERVEVQ
;
A
#
# COMPACT_ATOMS: atom_id res chain seq x y z
N MET A 1 -20.91 -56.19 19.87
CA MET A 1 -19.83 -55.36 20.44
C MET A 1 -19.38 -54.36 19.38
N ALA A 2 -19.00 -53.15 19.84
CA ALA A 2 -18.57 -51.94 19.11
C ALA A 2 -19.69 -50.99 18.60
N PRO A 3 -19.74 -49.72 19.09
CA PRO A 3 -20.66 -48.69 18.62
C PRO A 3 -20.03 -47.78 17.54
N GLY A 4 -20.82 -47.38 16.55
CA GLY A 4 -20.44 -46.40 15.52
C GLY A 4 -20.59 -44.97 16.04
N VAL A 5 -19.47 -44.27 16.14
CA VAL A 5 -19.32 -42.93 16.72
C VAL A 5 -19.87 -41.85 15.77
N HIS A 6 -20.85 -41.08 16.24
CA HIS A 6 -21.19 -39.78 15.67
C HIS A 6 -19.98 -38.83 15.78
N ARG A 7 -19.51 -38.26 14.67
CA ARG A 7 -18.61 -37.08 14.74
C ARG A 7 -18.79 -36.13 13.56
N LEU A 8 -19.65 -35.13 13.80
CA LEU A 8 -19.49 -33.71 13.47
C LEU A 8 -18.49 -33.35 12.36
N VAL A 9 -18.99 -33.14 11.13
CA VAL A 9 -18.32 -32.32 10.11
C VAL A 9 -18.84 -30.90 10.26
N LYS A 10 -18.30 -30.14 11.21
CA LYS A 10 -18.57 -28.69 11.36
C LYS A 10 -17.32 -27.97 11.84
N SER A 11 -16.22 -28.01 11.09
CA SER A 11 -15.03 -27.21 11.42
C SER A 11 -14.02 -27.13 10.28
N ALA A 12 -14.45 -26.77 9.06
CA ALA A 12 -13.53 -26.52 7.95
C ALA A 12 -13.70 -25.14 7.29
N TRP A 13 -14.57 -24.29 7.81
CA TRP A 13 -14.87 -22.97 7.23
C TRP A 13 -14.26 -21.78 7.98
N LEU A 14 -13.48 -22.04 9.05
CA LEU A 14 -12.81 -20.99 9.83
C LEU A 14 -11.37 -20.66 9.40
N PRO A 15 -10.54 -21.55 8.81
CA PRO A 15 -9.16 -21.15 8.47
C PRO A 15 -9.10 -20.30 7.19
N LEU A 16 -10.14 -20.33 6.35
CA LEU A 16 -10.21 -19.51 5.13
C LEU A 16 -10.51 -18.04 5.41
N LEU A 17 -11.14 -17.71 6.54
CA LEU A 17 -11.47 -16.32 6.88
C LEU A 17 -10.27 -15.56 7.44
N SER A 18 -9.31 -16.24 8.09
CA SER A 18 -8.13 -15.59 8.67
C SER A 18 -7.08 -15.16 7.63
N VAL A 19 -7.00 -15.85 6.49
CA VAL A 19 -6.05 -15.50 5.41
C VAL A 19 -6.56 -14.31 4.59
N LEU A 20 -7.88 -14.12 4.49
CA LEU A 20 -8.50 -12.99 3.80
C LEU A 20 -8.39 -11.66 4.57
N LEU A 21 -8.15 -11.69 5.88
CA LEU A 21 -8.01 -10.50 6.73
C LEU A 21 -6.60 -9.88 6.76
N LEU A 22 -5.59 -10.54 6.16
CA LEU A 22 -4.23 -10.03 6.08
C LEU A 22 -3.94 -9.24 4.78
N SER A 23 -4.84 -9.32 3.79
CA SER A 23 -4.75 -8.53 2.54
C SER A 23 -5.24 -7.09 2.70
N GLU A 24 -6.07 -6.83 3.72
CA GLU A 24 -6.60 -5.51 4.02
C GLU A 24 -5.90 -4.88 5.21
N ALA A 25 -4.68 -4.38 5.03
CA ALA A 25 -4.24 -3.19 5.75
C ALA A 25 -2.87 -2.78 5.23
N LEU A 26 -2.84 -1.65 4.52
CA LEU A 26 -1.74 -0.74 4.78
C LEU A 26 -1.73 -0.54 6.30
N SER A 27 -0.65 -0.92 7.00
CA SER A 27 -0.56 -0.66 8.44
C SER A 27 -0.88 0.81 8.65
N VAL A 28 -1.75 1.16 9.59
CA VAL A 28 -2.23 2.55 9.85
C VAL A 28 -1.08 3.58 9.89
N ARG A 29 0.14 3.14 10.21
CA ARG A 29 1.36 3.94 10.21
C ARG A 29 1.78 4.50 8.83
N TRP A 30 1.32 3.91 7.73
CA TRP A 30 1.71 4.26 6.35
C TRP A 30 0.61 4.98 5.56
N THR A 31 -0.55 5.21 6.17
CA THR A 31 -1.62 5.98 5.55
C THR A 31 -1.40 7.49 5.75
N PRO A 32 -1.82 8.32 4.79
CA PRO A 32 -1.76 9.77 4.96
C PRO A 32 -2.63 10.22 6.13
N GLY A 33 -2.17 11.24 6.86
CA GLY A 33 -2.97 11.90 7.88
C GLY A 33 -4.07 12.79 7.31
N ASP A 34 -4.55 13.70 8.15
CA ASP A 34 -5.49 14.74 7.74
C ASP A 34 -4.78 16.06 7.46
N TYR A 35 -5.25 16.72 6.41
CA TYR A 35 -4.68 17.93 5.85
C TYR A 35 -5.81 18.87 5.43
N ALA A 36 -5.66 20.16 5.70
CA ALA A 36 -6.51 21.20 5.16
C ALA A 36 -6.01 21.63 3.78
N ASP A 37 -6.91 22.20 2.97
CA ASP A 37 -6.56 22.80 1.67
C ASP A 37 -5.84 24.15 1.88
N THR A 38 -4.59 24.09 2.34
CA THR A 38 -3.73 25.27 2.56
C THR A 38 -2.30 24.98 2.09
N ALA A 39 -1.54 26.04 1.77
CA ALA A 39 -0.14 25.88 1.36
C ALA A 39 0.72 25.25 2.46
N SER A 40 0.50 25.61 3.73
CA SER A 40 1.24 25.04 4.86
C SER A 40 1.00 23.54 4.99
N ASP A 41 -0.26 23.10 4.87
CA ASP A 41 -0.57 21.67 4.97
C ASP A 41 -0.16 20.89 3.73
N ALA A 42 -0.07 21.53 2.56
CA ALA A 42 0.53 20.91 1.38
C ALA A 42 2.03 20.63 1.57
N LEU A 43 2.76 21.53 2.23
CA LEU A 43 4.17 21.31 2.58
C LEU A 43 4.32 20.24 3.68
N ARG A 44 3.44 20.25 4.69
CA ARG A 44 3.39 19.19 5.71
C ARG A 44 3.10 17.83 5.08
N PHE A 45 2.14 17.76 4.17
CA PHE A 45 1.83 16.57 3.39
C PHE A 45 3.06 16.03 2.64
N LEU A 46 3.84 16.89 2.00
CA LEU A 46 5.07 16.47 1.31
C LEU A 46 6.13 15.93 2.29
N SER A 47 6.29 16.56 3.46
CA SER A 47 7.21 16.09 4.50
C SER A 47 6.81 14.71 5.03
N ASP A 48 5.52 14.54 5.37
CA ASP A 48 4.98 13.29 5.88
C ASP A 48 5.05 12.19 4.80
N TYR A 49 4.72 12.53 3.55
CA TYR A 49 4.87 11.63 2.41
C TYR A 49 6.31 11.18 2.27
N ASN A 50 7.29 12.09 2.29
CA ASN A 50 8.68 11.74 2.07
C ASN A 50 9.21 10.76 3.14
N SER A 51 8.96 11.05 4.42
CA SER A 51 9.38 10.17 5.51
C SER A 51 8.74 8.78 5.42
N THR A 52 7.45 8.72 5.08
CA THR A 52 6.73 7.45 4.92
C THR A 52 7.19 6.69 3.67
N ALA A 53 7.39 7.41 2.55
CA ALA A 53 7.85 6.85 1.29
C ALA A 53 9.24 6.23 1.46
N GLU A 54 10.18 6.92 2.11
CA GLU A 54 11.53 6.38 2.36
C GLU A 54 11.47 5.03 3.07
N GLU A 55 10.60 4.87 4.08
CA GLU A 55 10.42 3.58 4.76
C GLU A 55 9.80 2.51 3.84
N VAL A 56 8.73 2.85 3.12
CA VAL A 56 8.05 1.91 2.21
C VAL A 56 8.98 1.46 1.08
N TYR A 57 9.68 2.40 0.44
CA TYR A 57 10.64 2.10 -0.63
C TYR A 57 11.86 1.33 -0.12
N PHE A 58 12.35 1.63 1.09
CA PHE A 58 13.44 0.86 1.69
C PHE A 58 13.04 -0.61 1.83
N ASN A 59 11.89 -0.91 2.44
CA ASN A 59 11.40 -2.28 2.61
C ASN A 59 11.20 -2.99 1.26
N LEU A 60 10.61 -2.28 0.30
CA LEU A 60 10.40 -2.76 -1.06
C LEU A 60 11.71 -3.16 -1.76
N VAL A 61 12.68 -2.25 -1.79
CA VAL A 61 13.96 -2.46 -2.47
C VAL A 61 14.76 -3.55 -1.76
N SER A 62 14.75 -3.59 -0.42
CA SER A 62 15.41 -4.64 0.34
C SER A 62 14.82 -6.02 0.04
N ALA A 63 13.50 -6.16 -0.04
CA ALA A 63 12.86 -7.44 -0.38
C ALA A 63 13.24 -7.92 -1.78
N SER A 64 13.24 -7.01 -2.76
CA SER A 64 13.67 -7.33 -4.12
C SER A 64 15.15 -7.72 -4.18
N TRP A 65 16.01 -7.03 -3.44
CA TRP A 65 17.42 -7.38 -3.32
C TRP A 65 17.61 -8.78 -2.71
N SER A 66 16.90 -9.08 -1.62
CA SER A 66 16.94 -10.38 -0.95
C SER A 66 16.53 -11.53 -1.87
N TYR A 67 15.49 -11.34 -2.69
CA TYR A 67 15.12 -12.33 -3.70
C TYR A 67 16.19 -12.48 -4.79
N ASN A 68 16.60 -11.37 -5.41
CA ASN A 68 17.57 -11.40 -6.52
C ASN A 68 18.93 -12.01 -6.11
N SER A 69 19.31 -11.84 -4.84
CA SER A 69 20.58 -12.37 -4.31
C SER A 69 20.45 -13.77 -3.71
N ASN A 70 19.23 -14.23 -3.41
CA ASN A 70 18.97 -15.53 -2.80
C ASN A 70 17.59 -16.06 -3.22
N LEU A 71 17.57 -16.86 -4.28
CA LEU A 71 16.36 -17.38 -4.91
C LEU A 71 15.73 -18.52 -4.10
N THR A 72 14.89 -18.15 -3.13
CA THR A 72 14.09 -19.07 -2.32
C THR A 72 12.61 -18.76 -2.47
N GLU A 73 11.75 -19.75 -2.23
CA GLU A 73 10.30 -19.57 -2.21
C GLU A 73 9.87 -18.51 -1.18
N PHE A 74 10.56 -18.46 -0.03
CA PHE A 74 10.34 -17.43 0.98
C PHE A 74 10.62 -16.03 0.46
N ASN A 75 11.79 -15.79 -0.14
CA ASN A 75 12.14 -14.46 -0.67
C ASN A 75 11.28 -14.09 -1.88
N SER A 76 10.87 -15.07 -2.69
CA SER A 76 9.93 -14.86 -3.79
C SER A 76 8.59 -14.35 -3.27
N ARG A 77 7.99 -15.04 -2.28
CA ARG A 77 6.77 -14.58 -1.62
C ARG A 77 6.93 -13.21 -0.98
N LEU A 78 8.02 -12.97 -0.25
CA LEU A 78 8.27 -11.69 0.42
C LEU A 78 8.39 -10.52 -0.57
N GLN A 79 9.11 -10.71 -1.69
CA GLN A 79 9.13 -9.71 -2.74
C GLN A 79 7.75 -9.54 -3.36
N VAL A 80 7.00 -10.61 -3.63
CA VAL A 80 5.62 -10.46 -4.13
C VAL A 80 4.75 -9.70 -3.12
N GLU A 81 4.89 -9.97 -1.82
CA GLU A 81 4.13 -9.33 -0.73
C GLU A 81 4.53 -7.88 -0.41
N LEU A 82 5.67 -7.40 -0.89
CA LEU A 82 6.09 -5.99 -0.73
C LEU A 82 6.13 -5.23 -2.06
N ALA A 83 6.63 -5.88 -3.11
CA ALA A 83 6.85 -5.35 -4.44
C ALA A 83 5.72 -5.62 -5.41
N ALA A 84 5.18 -6.83 -5.43
CA ALA A 84 3.99 -7.17 -6.22
C ALA A 84 2.67 -6.90 -5.47
N SER A 85 2.78 -6.38 -4.25
CA SER A 85 1.66 -6.33 -3.33
C SER A 85 1.13 -4.93 -3.23
N LEU A 86 -0.19 -4.87 -3.19
CA LEU A 86 -0.95 -4.20 -2.14
C LEU A 86 -0.19 -3.14 -1.37
N VAL A 87 0.84 -3.45 -0.57
CA VAL A 87 1.55 -2.43 0.23
C VAL A 87 1.98 -1.19 -0.58
N TYR A 88 2.79 -1.35 -1.64
CA TYR A 88 3.25 -0.20 -2.42
C TYR A 88 2.11 0.47 -3.19
N GLN A 89 1.21 -0.33 -3.78
CA GLN A 89 0.11 0.20 -4.59
C GLN A 89 -0.96 0.86 -3.72
N ASN A 90 -1.31 0.29 -2.57
CA ASN A 90 -2.20 0.88 -1.56
C ASN A 90 -1.57 2.12 -0.95
N PHE A 91 -0.24 2.15 -0.75
CA PHE A 91 0.47 3.36 -0.35
C PHE A 91 0.31 4.45 -1.42
N SER A 92 0.66 4.13 -2.67
CA SER A 92 0.55 5.06 -3.80
C SER A 92 -0.89 5.57 -3.97
N GLU A 93 -1.87 4.67 -3.94
CA GLU A 93 -3.30 4.98 -4.00
C GLU A 93 -3.73 5.88 -2.85
N ALA A 94 -3.46 5.51 -1.59
CA ALA A 94 -3.91 6.27 -0.43
C ALA A 94 -3.37 7.70 -0.45
N TRP A 95 -2.06 7.86 -0.68
CA TRP A 95 -1.42 9.18 -0.71
C TRP A 95 -1.81 9.99 -1.94
N GLY A 96 -1.83 9.38 -3.12
CA GLY A 96 -2.20 10.08 -4.34
C GLY A 96 -3.68 10.44 -4.42
N MET A 97 -4.57 9.60 -3.89
CA MET A 97 -6.00 9.93 -3.76
C MET A 97 -6.23 11.03 -2.72
N LYS A 98 -5.54 10.99 -1.57
CA LYS A 98 -5.60 12.09 -0.59
C LYS A 98 -5.17 13.43 -1.23
N ALA A 99 -4.05 13.44 -1.96
CA ALA A 99 -3.58 14.64 -2.66
C ALA A 99 -4.52 15.12 -3.78
N LYS A 100 -5.25 14.20 -4.43
CA LYS A 100 -6.29 14.55 -5.42
C LYS A 100 -7.53 15.15 -4.76
N GLN A 101 -7.92 14.67 -3.59
CA GLN A 101 -9.13 15.06 -2.89
C GLN A 101 -9.00 16.40 -2.15
N ILE A 102 -7.86 16.64 -1.49
CA ILE A 102 -7.72 17.76 -0.56
C ILE A 102 -7.21 19.02 -1.23
N PHE A 103 -6.19 18.94 -2.09
CA PHE A 103 -5.50 20.13 -2.58
C PHE A 103 -6.11 20.70 -3.87
N SER A 104 -6.69 21.89 -3.76
CA SER A 104 -7.27 22.65 -4.87
C SER A 104 -6.20 23.19 -5.83
N LYS A 105 -6.63 23.59 -7.03
CA LYS A 105 -5.70 24.17 -8.02
C LYS A 105 -5.13 25.50 -7.53
N GLU A 106 -5.91 26.24 -6.75
CA GLU A 106 -5.58 27.54 -6.18
C GLU A 106 -4.44 27.40 -5.17
N VAL A 107 -4.55 26.46 -4.22
CA VAL A 107 -3.48 26.16 -3.27
C VAL A 107 -2.23 25.67 -3.99
N LEU A 108 -2.35 24.75 -4.96
CA LEU A 108 -1.19 24.23 -5.68
C LEU A 108 -0.45 25.30 -6.51
N LYS A 109 -1.16 26.32 -7.01
CA LYS A 109 -0.55 27.47 -7.71
C LYS A 109 0.19 28.42 -6.76
N SER A 110 -0.16 28.43 -5.47
CA SER A 110 0.51 29.25 -4.45
C SER A 110 1.85 28.66 -3.98
N LEU A 111 2.10 27.38 -4.27
CA LEU A 111 3.34 26.69 -3.92
C LEU A 111 4.50 27.03 -4.86
N SER A 112 5.72 26.72 -4.42
CA SER A 112 6.88 26.76 -5.31
C SER A 112 6.74 25.78 -6.48
N GLU A 113 7.45 26.05 -7.58
CA GLU A 113 7.47 25.16 -8.75
C GLU A 113 7.86 23.73 -8.35
N LYS A 114 8.92 23.62 -7.54
CA LYS A 114 9.43 22.36 -7.00
C LYS A 114 8.35 21.59 -6.24
N ASP A 115 7.70 22.22 -5.27
CA ASP A 115 6.72 21.55 -4.41
C ASP A 115 5.48 21.14 -5.19
N ARG A 116 5.03 21.99 -6.12
CA ARG A 116 3.94 21.68 -7.04
C ARG A 116 4.26 20.45 -7.90
N ARG A 117 5.50 20.31 -8.39
CA ARG A 117 5.93 19.11 -9.14
C ARG A 117 5.97 17.87 -8.25
N LEU A 118 6.42 17.98 -7.00
CA LEU A 118 6.41 16.87 -6.07
C LEU A 118 4.99 16.37 -5.81
N ILE A 119 4.04 17.27 -5.52
CA ILE A 119 2.63 16.87 -5.33
C ILE A 119 2.05 16.27 -6.60
N ALA A 120 2.38 16.81 -7.78
CA ALA A 120 1.95 16.22 -9.05
C ALA A 120 2.48 14.79 -9.23
N GLY A 121 3.71 14.52 -8.81
CA GLY A 121 4.28 13.18 -8.74
C GLY A 121 3.50 12.25 -7.82
N VAL A 122 3.17 12.70 -6.60
CA VAL A 122 2.36 11.90 -5.66
C VAL A 122 0.95 11.61 -6.21
N LYS A 123 0.35 12.53 -6.96
CA LYS A 123 -0.98 12.33 -7.59
C LYS A 123 -0.95 11.33 -8.76
N PHE A 124 0.23 10.97 -9.28
CA PHE A 124 0.36 10.01 -10.36
C PHE A 124 0.39 8.58 -9.80
N LEU A 125 -0.74 7.88 -9.90
CA LEU A 125 -0.95 6.56 -9.29
C LEU A 125 -0.38 5.37 -10.07
N GLY A 126 -0.12 5.53 -11.38
CA GLY A 126 0.34 4.40 -12.22
C GLY A 126 -0.61 3.18 -12.15
N SER A 127 -0.05 2.00 -11.86
CA SER A 127 -0.80 0.74 -11.70
C SER A 127 -1.74 0.72 -10.50
N ALA A 128 -1.55 1.60 -9.52
CA ALA A 128 -2.45 1.74 -8.37
C ALA A 128 -3.84 2.30 -8.75
N ASN A 129 -4.06 2.71 -10.00
CA ASN A 129 -5.41 3.01 -10.51
C ASN A 129 -6.26 1.75 -10.79
N LEU A 130 -5.63 0.59 -10.94
CA LEU A 130 -6.36 -0.65 -11.24
C LEU A 130 -7.10 -1.16 -9.99
N PRO A 131 -8.17 -1.95 -10.12
CA PRO A 131 -8.73 -2.66 -8.99
C PRO A 131 -7.71 -3.62 -8.36
N GLN A 132 -7.58 -3.64 -7.04
CA GLN A 132 -7.65 -4.89 -6.29
C GLN A 132 -6.94 -6.12 -6.89
N ALA A 133 -7.80 -6.99 -7.41
CA ALA A 133 -7.49 -8.27 -8.01
C ALA A 133 -6.65 -8.16 -9.29
N GLU A 134 -6.78 -7.08 -10.06
CA GLU A 134 -6.05 -6.89 -11.32
C GLU A 134 -4.62 -6.45 -11.07
N ARG A 135 -4.31 -5.82 -9.93
CA ARG A 135 -2.96 -5.29 -9.70
C ARG A 135 -1.88 -6.36 -9.57
N VAL A 136 -2.25 -7.55 -9.09
CA VAL A 136 -1.35 -8.69 -8.90
C VAL A 136 -0.92 -9.30 -10.23
N GLU A 137 -1.74 -9.17 -11.28
CA GLU A 137 -1.49 -9.79 -12.59
C GLU A 137 -0.54 -8.96 -13.47
N VAL A 138 -0.41 -7.66 -13.21
CA VAL A 138 0.33 -6.70 -14.05
C VAL A 138 1.76 -6.43 -13.51
N GLN A 139 2.23 -7.24 -12.57
CA GLN A 139 3.49 -7.03 -11.83
C GLN A 139 4.54 -8.08 -12.16
#